data_AF-A0A2G3K923-F1
#
_entry.id   AF-A0A2G3K923-F1
#
_cell.length_a   1.000
_cell.length_b   1.000
_cell.length_c   1.000
_cell.angle_alpha   90.00
_cell.angle_beta   90.00
_cell.angle_gamma   90.00
#
_symmetry.space_group_name_H-M   'P 1'
#
loop_
_entity.id
_entity.type
_entity.pdbx_description
1 polymer ?
#
loop_
_entity_poly.entity_id
_entity_poly.type
_entity_poly.pdbx_seq_one_letter_code
_entity_poly.pdbx_strand_id
1 'polypeptide(L)'
;MRYPPYPAMTIFDPNQAVTAQAAYLQLLKSKGAATSILTRRKHFLRNLVTTLESQTDKHITDGDAGYRYAVDLVLHRFPDDQQVEIITTAREFYPFWTGDLKTIARLNAADAISLAHPPIDLQGNLIEMFERLNADPWALEEHPSLAVYMQQLVEQGTDNAVRDIRERLLTLLLYIIRHTDDTPMAYRAGVDAMLTLFSNEDSRRVFTDLAREFFYCWHGTTRADPLARAA
;
A
#
# COMPACT_ATOMS: atom_id res chain seq x y z
N MET A 1 32.93 1.09 27.66
CA MET A 1 32.07 0.24 26.83
C MET A 1 31.95 0.90 25.46
N ARG A 2 32.65 0.39 24.44
CA ARG A 2 32.56 0.88 23.07
C ARG A 2 31.44 0.11 22.39
N TYR A 3 30.42 0.82 21.89
CA TYR A 3 29.44 0.22 20.99
C TYR A 3 30.16 -0.33 19.76
N PRO A 4 29.77 -1.51 19.24
CA PRO A 4 30.28 -1.93 17.94
C PRO A 4 29.81 -0.92 16.89
N PRO A 5 30.65 -0.58 15.89
CA PRO A 5 30.20 0.21 14.76
C PRO A 5 29.06 -0.54 14.07
N TYR A 6 27.98 0.19 13.74
CA TYR A 6 26.98 -0.31 12.79
C TYR A 6 27.70 -0.83 11.54
N PRO A 7 27.29 -1.96 10.95
CA PRO A 7 27.85 -2.40 9.69
C PRO A 7 27.70 -1.26 8.69
N ALA A 8 28.81 -0.86 8.08
CA ALA A 8 28.83 0.15 7.03
C ALA A 8 27.77 -0.22 5.98
N MET A 9 26.77 0.64 5.82
CA MET A 9 25.71 0.46 4.83
C MET A 9 26.35 0.39 3.45
N THR A 10 26.06 -0.72 2.77
CA THR A 10 26.62 -1.13 1.49
C THR A 10 26.48 0.00 0.48
N ILE A 11 27.62 0.41 -0.09
CA ILE A 11 27.69 1.15 -1.35
C ILE A 11 26.74 0.47 -2.35
N PHE A 12 25.97 1.25 -3.11
CA PHE A 12 25.10 0.72 -4.16
C PHE A 12 25.87 -0.30 -5.01
N ASP A 13 25.43 -1.55 -5.03
CA ASP A 13 25.97 -2.60 -5.88
C ASP A 13 25.05 -2.78 -7.11
N PRO A 14 25.48 -2.35 -8.31
CA PRO A 14 24.70 -2.54 -9.53
C PRO A 14 24.32 -4.00 -9.78
N ASN A 15 25.16 -4.96 -9.35
CA ASN A 15 24.88 -6.38 -9.51
C ASN A 15 23.77 -6.85 -8.57
N GLN A 16 23.69 -6.30 -7.35
CA GLN A 16 22.59 -6.55 -6.43
C GLN A 16 21.27 -6.05 -7.03
N ALA A 17 21.25 -4.84 -7.59
CA ALA A 17 20.04 -4.26 -8.18
C ALA A 17 19.52 -5.09 -9.37
N VAL A 18 20.41 -5.51 -10.27
CA VAL A 18 20.08 -6.38 -11.41
C VAL A 18 19.59 -7.74 -10.94
N THR A 19 20.24 -8.34 -9.95
CA THR A 19 19.86 -9.64 -9.39
C THR A 19 18.49 -9.57 -8.71
N ALA A 20 18.22 -8.55 -7.91
CA ALA A 20 16.94 -8.33 -7.26
C ALA A 20 15.81 -8.16 -8.29
N GLN A 21 16.03 -7.34 -9.32
CA GLN A 21 15.05 -7.13 -10.39
C GLN A 21 14.76 -8.43 -11.15
N ALA A 22 15.80 -9.18 -11.51
CA ALA A 22 15.65 -10.45 -12.21
C ALA A 22 14.88 -11.47 -11.36
N ALA A 23 15.21 -11.59 -10.07
CA ALA A 23 14.54 -12.51 -9.15
C ALA A 23 13.04 -12.19 -8.97
N TYR A 24 12.70 -10.90 -8.79
CA TYR A 24 11.31 -10.47 -8.67
C TYR A 24 10.50 -10.73 -9.95
N LEU A 25 11.03 -10.37 -11.11
CA LEU A 25 10.36 -10.62 -12.40
C LEU A 25 10.22 -12.12 -12.70
N GLN A 26 11.20 -12.92 -12.29
CA GLN A 26 11.13 -14.38 -12.43
C GLN A 26 10.04 -14.98 -11.52
N LEU A 27 9.88 -14.46 -10.29
CA LEU A 27 8.78 -14.87 -9.42
C LEU A 27 7.41 -14.51 -10.02
N LEU A 28 7.26 -13.30 -10.56
CA LEU A 28 6.01 -12.92 -11.26
C LEU A 28 5.71 -13.84 -12.43
N LYS A 29 6.74 -14.17 -13.22
CA LYS A 29 6.62 -15.08 -14.36
C LYS A 29 6.23 -16.49 -13.93
N SER A 30 6.83 -17.03 -12.87
CA SER A 30 6.48 -18.37 -12.37
C SER A 30 5.07 -18.44 -11.79
N LYS A 31 4.54 -17.30 -11.34
CA LYS A 31 3.16 -17.14 -10.88
C LYS A 31 2.15 -16.89 -12.00
N GLY A 32 2.60 -16.81 -13.25
CA GLY A 32 1.71 -16.67 -14.41
C GLY A 32 1.35 -15.23 -14.79
N ALA A 33 2.13 -14.23 -14.36
CA ALA A 33 1.91 -12.84 -14.77
C ALA A 33 1.92 -12.69 -16.30
N ALA A 34 0.96 -11.93 -16.84
CA ALA A 34 0.91 -11.63 -18.26
C ALA A 34 2.12 -10.81 -18.71
N THR A 35 2.52 -10.93 -19.98
CA THR A 35 3.67 -10.20 -20.54
C THR A 35 3.53 -8.69 -20.41
N SER A 36 2.32 -8.15 -20.51
CA SER A 36 2.04 -6.72 -20.34
C SER A 36 2.41 -6.23 -18.92
N ILE A 37 2.04 -6.98 -17.89
CA ILE A 37 2.37 -6.69 -16.48
C ILE A 37 3.88 -6.77 -16.26
N LEU A 38 4.54 -7.82 -16.77
CA LEU A 38 5.99 -7.97 -16.66
C LEU A 38 6.72 -6.78 -17.29
N THR A 39 6.27 -6.33 -18.46
CA THR A 39 6.85 -5.18 -19.16
C THR A 39 6.67 -3.88 -18.36
N ARG A 40 5.46 -3.59 -17.87
CA ARG A 40 5.20 -2.37 -17.08
C ARG A 40 6.00 -2.35 -15.78
N ARG A 41 5.98 -3.44 -15.00
CA ARG A 41 6.74 -3.54 -13.76
C ARG A 41 8.25 -3.47 -14.01
N LYS A 42 8.75 -4.09 -15.07
CA LYS A 42 10.16 -3.94 -15.48
C LYS A 42 10.50 -2.50 -15.81
N HIS A 43 9.63 -1.79 -16.52
CA HIS A 43 9.85 -0.38 -16.85
C HIS A 43 9.89 0.50 -15.59
N PHE A 44 8.92 0.35 -14.68
CA PHE A 44 8.93 1.02 -13.39
C PHE A 44 10.22 0.72 -12.59
N LEU A 45 10.57 -0.56 -12.42
CA LEU A 45 11.72 -0.97 -11.62
C LEU A 45 13.05 -0.46 -12.18
N ARG A 46 13.19 -0.33 -13.52
CA ARG A 46 14.37 0.33 -14.11
C ARG A 46 14.49 1.78 -13.65
N ASN A 47 13.39 2.54 -13.69
CA ASN A 47 13.37 3.92 -13.24
C ASN A 47 13.65 4.04 -11.73
N LEU A 48 13.11 3.11 -10.93
CA LEU A 48 13.36 3.05 -9.49
C LEU A 48 14.84 2.80 -9.18
N VAL A 49 15.44 1.78 -9.79
CA VAL A 49 16.86 1.44 -9.58
C VAL A 49 17.77 2.59 -9.99
N THR A 50 17.54 3.21 -11.16
CA THR A 50 18.32 4.39 -11.58
C THR A 50 18.17 5.56 -10.60
N THR A 51 16.96 5.75 -10.05
CA THR A 51 16.73 6.79 -9.04
C THR A 51 17.49 6.47 -7.76
N LEU A 52 17.42 5.23 -7.25
CA LEU A 52 18.16 4.78 -6.08
C LEU A 52 19.68 4.97 -6.25
N GLU A 53 20.23 4.58 -7.40
CA GLU A 53 21.64 4.77 -7.74
C GLU A 53 22.05 6.25 -7.63
N SER A 54 21.26 7.16 -8.23
CA SER A 54 21.53 8.61 -8.22
C SER A 54 21.44 9.28 -6.84
N GLN A 55 20.82 8.62 -5.85
CA GLN A 55 20.67 9.16 -4.50
C GLN A 55 21.72 8.61 -3.52
N THR A 56 22.52 7.63 -3.93
CA THR A 56 23.57 6.99 -3.11
C THR A 56 24.56 8.01 -2.53
N ASP A 57 24.91 9.04 -3.30
CA ASP A 57 25.87 10.08 -2.90
C ASP A 57 25.28 11.12 -1.95
N LYS A 58 23.94 11.16 -1.78
CA LYS A 58 23.25 12.21 -1.00
C LYS A 58 23.09 11.87 0.48
N HIS A 59 23.69 10.79 0.97
CA HIS A 59 23.55 10.32 2.36
C HIS A 59 22.09 10.17 2.81
N ILE A 60 21.17 9.85 1.88
CA ILE A 60 19.81 9.38 2.24
C ILE A 60 19.95 7.91 2.66
N THR A 61 20.80 7.66 3.65
CA THR A 61 21.32 6.35 4.06
C THR A 61 20.69 5.90 5.37
N ASP A 62 19.39 6.09 5.54
CA ASP A 62 18.62 5.40 6.58
C ASP A 62 17.63 4.44 5.90
N GLY A 63 18.13 3.29 5.46
CA GLY A 63 17.34 2.14 5.01
C GLY A 63 16.04 2.46 4.24
N ASP A 64 14.90 2.13 4.86
CA ASP A 64 13.53 2.29 4.32
C ASP A 64 13.22 3.70 3.81
N ALA A 65 13.78 4.74 4.43
CA ALA A 65 13.47 6.13 4.08
C ALA A 65 14.00 6.52 2.69
N GLY A 66 15.23 6.10 2.35
CA GLY A 66 15.81 6.34 1.03
C GLY A 66 15.07 5.60 -0.08
N TYR A 67 14.63 4.37 0.20
CA TYR A 67 13.82 3.61 -0.72
C TYR A 67 12.46 4.28 -0.98
N ARG A 68 11.75 4.65 0.08
CA ARG A 68 10.45 5.34 -0.01
C ARG A 68 10.55 6.65 -0.78
N TYR A 69 11.58 7.46 -0.50
CA TYR A 69 11.83 8.69 -1.23
C TYR A 69 12.03 8.46 -2.74
N ALA A 70 12.82 7.45 -3.12
CA ALA A 70 13.02 7.10 -4.52
C ALA A 70 11.73 6.61 -5.19
N VAL A 71 10.91 5.83 -4.48
CA VAL A 71 9.58 5.41 -4.95
C VAL A 71 8.70 6.63 -5.20
N ASP A 72 8.61 7.56 -4.25
CA ASP A 72 7.83 8.79 -4.40
C ASP A 72 8.30 9.61 -5.62
N LEU A 73 9.61 9.80 -5.82
CA LEU A 73 10.13 10.53 -6.97
C LEU A 73 9.78 9.89 -8.31
N VAL A 74 9.73 8.56 -8.37
CA VAL A 74 9.38 7.83 -9.59
C VAL A 74 7.87 7.79 -9.80
N LEU A 75 7.08 7.66 -8.74
CA LEU A 75 5.62 7.58 -8.77
C LEU A 75 5.01 8.76 -9.54
N HIS A 76 5.45 9.98 -9.26
CA HIS A 76 4.95 11.21 -9.91
C HIS A 76 5.25 11.29 -11.42
N ARG A 77 6.03 10.37 -11.98
CA ARG A 77 6.32 10.29 -13.42
C ARG A 77 5.34 9.41 -14.19
N PHE A 78 4.44 8.73 -13.48
CA PHE A 78 3.46 7.82 -14.06
C PHE A 78 2.05 8.42 -13.98
N PRO A 79 1.18 8.07 -14.94
CA PRO A 79 -0.24 8.42 -14.89
C PRO A 79 -0.93 7.97 -13.60
N ASP A 80 -1.94 8.74 -13.15
CA ASP A 80 -2.67 8.48 -11.90
C ASP A 80 -3.31 7.08 -11.86
N ASP A 81 -3.83 6.61 -13.00
CA ASP A 81 -4.42 5.28 -13.16
C ASP A 81 -3.42 4.13 -13.00
N GLN A 82 -2.11 4.42 -12.97
CA GLN A 82 -1.04 3.44 -12.77
C GLN A 82 -0.39 3.50 -11.39
N GLN A 83 -0.69 4.53 -10.58
CA GLN A 83 0.01 4.78 -9.31
C GLN A 83 -0.19 3.64 -8.30
N VAL A 84 -1.38 3.04 -8.22
CA VAL A 84 -1.66 1.90 -7.31
C VAL A 84 -0.84 0.67 -7.69
N GLU A 85 -0.74 0.36 -8.99
CA GLU A 85 0.10 -0.75 -9.49
C GLU A 85 1.57 -0.50 -9.13
N ILE A 86 2.03 0.74 -9.23
CA ILE A 86 3.42 1.14 -8.95
C ILE A 86 3.74 1.02 -7.46
N ILE A 87 2.88 1.55 -6.58
CA ILE A 87 3.07 1.46 -5.13
C ILE A 87 3.11 -0.01 -4.70
N THR A 88 2.19 -0.82 -5.23
CA THR A 88 2.16 -2.26 -4.94
C THR A 88 3.45 -2.94 -5.42
N THR A 89 3.88 -2.66 -6.65
CA THR A 89 5.10 -3.20 -7.23
C THR A 89 6.33 -2.80 -6.39
N ALA A 90 6.42 -1.54 -5.97
CA ALA A 90 7.50 -1.05 -5.13
C ALA A 90 7.56 -1.80 -3.78
N ARG A 91 6.41 -2.05 -3.16
CA ARG A 91 6.35 -2.78 -1.89
C ARG A 91 6.73 -4.25 -2.05
N GLU A 92 6.24 -4.91 -3.09
CA GLU A 92 6.57 -6.30 -3.37
C GLU A 92 8.03 -6.49 -3.76
N PHE A 93 8.64 -5.47 -4.39
CA PHE A 93 10.05 -5.47 -4.76
C PHE A 93 10.99 -5.21 -3.58
N TYR A 94 10.56 -4.46 -2.57
CA TYR A 94 11.42 -4.06 -1.44
C TYR A 94 12.14 -5.22 -0.74
N PRO A 95 11.50 -6.38 -0.45
CA PRO A 95 12.20 -7.54 0.10
C PRO A 95 13.32 -8.09 -0.79
N PHE A 96 13.18 -7.99 -2.12
CA PHE A 96 14.23 -8.38 -3.07
C PHE A 96 15.39 -7.39 -3.04
N TRP A 97 15.08 -6.10 -2.91
CA TRP A 97 16.07 -5.03 -2.76
C TRP A 97 16.90 -5.19 -1.48
N THR A 98 16.25 -5.43 -0.33
CA THR A 98 16.91 -5.57 0.97
C THR A 98 17.49 -6.96 1.22
N GLY A 99 17.17 -7.95 0.40
CA GLY A 99 17.58 -9.34 0.60
C GLY A 99 16.83 -10.06 1.72
N ASP A 100 15.62 -9.62 2.08
CA ASP A 100 14.77 -10.27 3.09
C ASP A 100 14.18 -11.59 2.54
N LEU A 101 14.98 -12.65 2.63
CA LEU A 101 14.62 -14.00 2.17
C LEU A 101 13.36 -14.55 2.85
N LYS A 102 13.08 -14.16 4.10
CA LYS A 102 11.90 -14.63 4.83
C LYS A 102 10.63 -14.04 4.22
N THR A 103 10.63 -12.75 3.92
CA THR A 103 9.49 -12.11 3.26
C THR A 103 9.35 -12.59 1.82
N ILE A 104 10.44 -12.79 1.09
CA ILE A 104 10.40 -13.38 -0.27
C ILE A 104 9.77 -14.78 -0.26
N ALA A 105 10.17 -15.64 0.67
CA ALA A 105 9.60 -16.98 0.81
C ALA A 105 8.09 -16.93 1.09
N ARG A 106 7.64 -15.99 1.94
CA ARG A 106 6.22 -15.78 2.22
C ARG A 106 5.45 -15.28 0.98
N LEU A 107 6.01 -14.34 0.22
CA LEU A 107 5.42 -13.87 -1.03
C LEU A 107 5.24 -15.00 -2.05
N ASN A 108 6.22 -15.91 -2.13
CA ASN A 108 6.15 -17.07 -3.01
C ASN A 108 5.12 -18.11 -2.53
N ALA A 109 5.02 -18.36 -1.22
CA ALA A 109 4.16 -19.41 -0.67
C ALA A 109 2.66 -19.04 -0.62
N ALA A 110 2.32 -17.75 -0.47
CA ALA A 110 0.97 -17.34 -0.10
C ALA A 110 0.09 -16.80 -1.24
N ASP A 111 0.52 -16.94 -2.50
CA ASP A 111 -0.05 -16.19 -3.65
C ASP A 111 -0.25 -14.69 -3.34
N ALA A 112 0.60 -14.18 -2.46
CA ALA A 112 0.52 -12.82 -1.92
C ALA A 112 1.14 -11.78 -2.88
N ILE A 113 1.56 -12.22 -4.07
CA ILE A 113 2.06 -11.36 -5.13
C ILE A 113 0.88 -11.00 -6.04
N SER A 114 0.69 -9.71 -6.23
CA SER A 114 -0.48 -9.20 -6.94
C SER A 114 -0.25 -9.40 -8.44
N LEU A 115 -0.97 -10.33 -9.07
CA LEU A 115 -0.91 -10.53 -10.52
C LEU A 115 -1.90 -9.63 -11.27
N ALA A 116 -2.93 -9.16 -10.58
CA ALA A 116 -3.87 -8.16 -11.06
C ALA A 116 -4.16 -7.20 -9.92
N HIS A 117 -4.38 -5.93 -10.26
CA HIS A 117 -4.85 -4.94 -9.31
C HIS A 117 -6.38 -4.86 -9.43
N PRO A 118 -7.12 -4.91 -8.31
CA PRO A 118 -8.54 -4.66 -8.36
C PRO A 118 -8.78 -3.26 -8.92
N PRO A 119 -9.88 -3.05 -9.68
CA PRO A 119 -10.22 -1.74 -10.19
C PRO A 119 -10.51 -0.82 -9.00
N ILE A 120 -9.57 0.07 -8.71
CA ILE A 120 -9.74 1.12 -7.70
C ILE A 120 -10.28 2.35 -8.42
N ASP A 121 -11.47 2.81 -8.01
CA ASP A 121 -12.06 4.04 -8.54
C ASP A 121 -11.50 5.25 -7.77
N LEU A 122 -10.34 5.73 -8.23
CA LEU A 122 -9.74 6.97 -7.76
C LEU A 122 -9.76 7.97 -8.91
N GLN A 123 -10.65 8.96 -8.84
CA GLN A 123 -10.70 10.04 -9.83
C GLN A 123 -10.72 11.38 -9.12
N GLY A 124 -9.67 12.17 -9.38
CA GLY A 124 -9.53 13.50 -8.81
C GLY A 124 -8.77 13.54 -7.49
N ASN A 125 -8.83 14.69 -6.83
CA ASN A 125 -8.18 14.94 -5.55
C ASN A 125 -9.06 14.55 -4.35
N LEU A 126 -8.52 14.64 -3.14
CA LEU A 126 -9.22 14.23 -1.91
C LEU A 126 -10.56 14.96 -1.71
N ILE A 127 -10.67 16.24 -2.09
CA ILE A 127 -11.90 17.02 -1.96
C ILE A 127 -12.96 16.48 -2.91
N GLU A 128 -12.60 16.29 -4.18
CA GLU A 128 -13.50 15.73 -5.21
C GLU A 128 -13.98 14.32 -4.81
N MET A 129 -13.09 13.51 -4.24
CA MET A 129 -13.43 12.19 -3.73
C MET A 129 -14.45 12.25 -2.57
N PHE A 130 -14.34 13.21 -1.66
CA PHE A 130 -15.33 13.42 -0.60
C PHE A 130 -16.66 13.99 -1.14
N GLU A 131 -16.62 14.86 -2.15
CA GLU A 131 -17.84 15.35 -2.81
C GLU A 131 -18.62 14.21 -3.47
N ARG A 132 -17.91 13.32 -4.17
CA ARG A 132 -18.50 12.09 -4.75
C ARG A 132 -19.10 11.19 -3.68
N LEU A 133 -18.38 10.95 -2.58
CA LEU A 133 -18.88 10.18 -1.45
C LEU A 133 -20.17 10.77 -0.89
N ASN A 134 -20.20 12.08 -0.64
CA ASN A 134 -21.35 12.75 -0.04
C ASN A 134 -22.59 12.78 -0.96
N ALA A 135 -22.38 12.72 -2.27
CA ALA A 135 -23.48 12.68 -3.25
C ALA A 135 -24.06 11.27 -3.44
N ASP A 136 -23.38 10.23 -2.95
CA ASP A 136 -23.74 8.83 -3.16
C ASP A 136 -24.56 8.30 -1.96
N PRO A 137 -25.78 7.76 -2.17
CA PRO A 137 -26.59 7.18 -1.10
C PRO A 137 -25.89 6.06 -0.32
N TRP A 138 -24.91 5.40 -0.93
CA TRP A 138 -24.10 4.37 -0.29
C TRP A 138 -23.43 4.88 1.00
N ALA A 139 -23.06 6.17 1.06
CA ALA A 139 -22.42 6.76 2.24
C ALA A 139 -23.34 6.82 3.47
N LEU A 140 -24.65 6.64 3.29
CA LEU A 140 -25.65 6.61 4.38
C LEU A 140 -25.90 5.19 4.89
N GLU A 141 -25.37 4.17 4.23
CA GLU A 141 -25.52 2.78 4.65
C GLU A 141 -24.70 2.49 5.90
N GLU A 142 -25.20 1.58 6.75
CA GLU A 142 -24.43 1.12 7.90
C GLU A 142 -23.31 0.18 7.47
N HIS A 143 -22.08 0.50 7.91
CA HIS A 143 -20.91 -0.35 7.69
C HIS A 143 -20.53 -1.04 9.02
N PRO A 144 -20.78 -2.35 9.17
CA PRO A 144 -20.61 -3.01 10.47
C PRO A 144 -19.18 -2.98 11.00
N SER A 145 -18.18 -3.07 10.12
CA SER A 145 -16.77 -2.94 10.50
C SER A 145 -16.43 -1.56 11.03
N LEU A 146 -17.00 -0.51 10.41
CA LEU A 146 -16.86 0.87 10.86
C LEU A 146 -17.56 1.10 12.20
N ALA A 147 -18.78 0.58 12.38
CA ALA A 147 -19.52 0.68 13.63
C ALA A 147 -18.74 0.08 14.81
N VAL A 148 -18.17 -1.13 14.64
CA VAL A 148 -17.32 -1.78 15.65
C VAL A 148 -16.11 -0.90 15.97
N TYR A 149 -15.46 -0.35 14.96
CA TYR A 149 -14.30 0.50 15.13
C TYR A 149 -14.64 1.80 15.87
N MET A 150 -15.73 2.47 15.51
CA MET A 150 -16.18 3.70 16.16
C MET A 150 -16.56 3.47 17.62
N GLN A 151 -17.16 2.32 17.94
CA GLN A 151 -17.42 1.92 19.32
C GLN A 151 -16.13 1.77 20.13
N GLN A 152 -15.10 1.12 19.59
CA GLN A 152 -13.81 1.00 20.26
C GLN A 152 -13.18 2.37 20.56
N LEU A 153 -13.29 3.33 19.65
CA LEU A 153 -12.80 4.70 19.87
C LEU A 153 -13.56 5.42 20.98
N VAL A 154 -14.87 5.19 21.12
CA VAL A 154 -15.69 5.71 22.23
C VAL A 154 -15.18 5.17 23.56
N GLU A 155 -14.98 3.85 23.64
CA GLU A 155 -14.54 3.16 24.86
C GLU A 155 -13.13 3.59 25.30
N GLN A 156 -12.29 3.98 24.35
CA GLN A 156 -10.95 4.53 24.59
C GLN A 156 -10.96 6.02 25.00
N GLY A 157 -12.12 6.68 25.01
CA GLY A 157 -12.25 8.10 25.34
C GLY A 157 -11.68 9.02 24.28
N THR A 158 -11.70 8.60 23.01
CA THR A 158 -11.19 9.41 21.89
C THR A 158 -12.06 10.65 21.67
N ASP A 159 -11.43 11.80 21.46
CA ASP A 159 -12.11 13.07 21.19
C ASP A 159 -13.06 12.97 19.98
N ASN A 160 -14.20 13.68 20.05
CA ASN A 160 -15.23 13.65 19.01
C ASN A 160 -14.70 14.11 17.65
N ALA A 161 -13.94 15.20 17.59
CA ALA A 161 -13.44 15.71 16.32
C ALA A 161 -12.46 14.74 15.66
N VAL A 162 -11.66 14.03 16.47
CA VAL A 162 -10.74 12.99 15.98
C VAL A 162 -11.53 11.79 15.45
N ARG A 163 -12.61 11.39 16.13
CA ARG A 163 -13.49 10.31 15.70
C ARG A 163 -14.16 10.64 14.36
N ASP A 164 -14.73 11.83 14.21
CA ASP A 164 -15.42 12.25 12.98
C ASP A 164 -14.47 12.25 11.77
N ILE A 165 -13.22 12.70 11.95
CA ILE A 165 -12.20 12.67 10.88
C ILE A 165 -11.85 11.22 10.50
N ARG A 166 -11.63 10.35 11.48
CA ARG A 166 -11.31 8.94 11.25
C ARG A 166 -12.46 8.24 10.53
N GLU A 167 -13.70 8.47 10.96
CA GLU A 167 -14.91 7.92 10.33
C GLU A 167 -15.00 8.32 8.86
N ARG A 168 -14.82 9.61 8.54
CA ARG A 168 -14.85 10.09 7.15
C ARG A 168 -13.77 9.43 6.28
N LEU A 169 -12.54 9.36 6.78
CA LEU A 169 -11.43 8.77 6.02
C LEU A 169 -11.63 7.26 5.78
N LEU A 170 -12.14 6.55 6.77
CA LEU A 170 -12.42 5.12 6.65
C LEU A 170 -13.64 4.83 5.77
N THR A 171 -14.67 5.67 5.83
CA THR A 171 -15.82 5.58 4.91
C THR A 171 -15.36 5.78 3.47
N LEU A 172 -14.48 6.76 3.22
CA LEU A 172 -13.91 6.96 1.90
C LEU A 172 -13.07 5.77 1.42
N LEU A 173 -12.27 5.18 2.31
CA LEU A 173 -11.51 3.96 2.01
C LEU A 173 -12.46 2.82 1.58
N LEU A 174 -13.53 2.58 2.35
CA LEU A 174 -14.52 1.55 2.03
C LEU A 174 -15.24 1.84 0.70
N TYR A 175 -15.58 3.11 0.44
CA TYR A 175 -16.19 3.55 -0.81
C TYR A 175 -15.33 3.21 -2.03
N ILE A 176 -14.03 3.50 -1.95
CA ILE A 176 -13.08 3.28 -3.05
C ILE A 176 -12.92 1.79 -3.38
N ILE A 177 -13.07 0.90 -2.38
CA ILE A 177 -12.95 -0.56 -2.55
C ILE A 177 -14.28 -1.29 -2.70
N ARG A 178 -15.42 -0.59 -2.68
CA ARG A 178 -16.76 -1.21 -2.59
C ARG A 178 -17.14 -2.16 -3.74
N HIS A 179 -16.47 -2.04 -4.88
CA HIS A 179 -16.69 -2.88 -6.07
C HIS A 179 -15.62 -3.97 -6.24
N THR A 180 -14.79 -4.17 -5.21
CA THR A 180 -13.72 -5.17 -5.20
C THR A 180 -14.11 -6.35 -4.33
N ASP A 181 -13.49 -7.50 -4.55
CA ASP A 181 -13.66 -8.65 -3.65
C ASP A 181 -13.09 -8.32 -2.27
N ASP A 182 -13.78 -8.74 -1.20
CA ASP A 182 -13.37 -8.50 0.19
C ASP A 182 -12.15 -9.34 0.58
N THR A 183 -11.00 -8.98 0.03
CA THR A 183 -9.72 -9.64 0.23
C THR A 183 -8.72 -8.68 0.89
N PRO A 184 -7.77 -9.17 1.70
CA PRO A 184 -6.70 -8.34 2.23
C PRO A 184 -5.89 -7.60 1.15
N MET A 185 -5.85 -8.16 -0.07
CA MET A 185 -5.19 -7.53 -1.22
C MET A 185 -5.96 -6.31 -1.71
N ALA A 186 -7.29 -6.41 -1.83
CA ALA A 186 -8.14 -5.29 -2.24
C ALA A 186 -8.16 -4.15 -1.22
N TYR A 187 -8.27 -4.48 0.07
CA TYR A 187 -8.14 -3.48 1.13
C TYR A 187 -6.81 -2.74 1.05
N ARG A 188 -5.70 -3.48 0.87
CA ARG A 188 -4.37 -2.88 0.72
C ARG A 188 -4.27 -1.99 -0.51
N ALA A 189 -4.86 -2.39 -1.64
CA ALA A 189 -4.92 -1.56 -2.85
C ALA A 189 -5.70 -0.26 -2.60
N GLY A 190 -6.81 -0.31 -1.86
CA GLY A 190 -7.55 0.89 -1.44
C GLY A 190 -6.74 1.81 -0.54
N VAL A 191 -5.99 1.26 0.42
CA VAL A 191 -5.08 2.05 1.27
C VAL A 191 -4.01 2.72 0.42
N ASP A 192 -3.39 2.00 -0.51
CA ASP A 192 -2.37 2.54 -1.41
C ASP A 192 -2.92 3.67 -2.28
N ALA A 193 -4.15 3.53 -2.77
CA ALA A 193 -4.82 4.55 -3.55
C ALA A 193 -5.16 5.78 -2.71
N MET A 194 -5.67 5.60 -1.48
CA MET A 194 -5.88 6.71 -0.55
C MET A 194 -4.58 7.47 -0.26
N LEU A 195 -3.43 6.78 -0.17
CA LEU A 195 -2.13 7.40 0.08
C LEU A 195 -1.69 8.37 -1.03
N THR A 196 -2.12 8.15 -2.28
CA THR A 196 -1.80 9.07 -3.39
C THR A 196 -2.51 10.41 -3.27
N LEU A 197 -3.64 10.46 -2.55
CA LEU A 197 -4.42 11.69 -2.34
C LEU A 197 -3.78 12.66 -1.33
N PHE A 198 -2.80 12.21 -0.55
CA PHE A 198 -2.13 13.03 0.45
C PHE A 198 -0.82 13.64 -0.07
N SER A 199 -0.69 14.95 0.11
CA SER A 199 0.47 15.72 -0.37
C SER A 199 1.68 15.71 0.58
N ASN A 200 1.49 15.39 1.87
CA ASN A 200 2.57 15.41 2.86
C ASN A 200 2.73 14.05 3.57
N GLU A 201 3.96 13.77 4.02
CA GLU A 201 4.34 12.49 4.61
C GLU A 201 3.66 12.22 5.97
N ASP A 202 3.48 13.25 6.80
CA ASP A 202 2.84 13.11 8.10
C ASP A 202 1.41 12.60 7.97
N SER A 203 0.65 13.16 7.01
CA SER A 203 -0.73 12.72 6.74
C SER A 203 -0.77 11.30 6.21
N ARG A 204 0.16 10.92 5.33
CA ARG A 204 0.30 9.55 4.84
C ARG A 204 0.59 8.57 5.98
N ARG A 205 1.45 8.95 6.93
CA ARG A 205 1.79 8.13 8.09
C ARG A 205 0.58 7.96 9.02
N VAL A 206 -0.08 9.06 9.38
CA VAL A 206 -1.28 9.04 10.22
C VAL A 206 -2.37 8.17 9.60
N PHE A 207 -2.62 8.31 8.29
CA PHE A 207 -3.59 7.47 7.58
C PHE A 207 -3.16 6.00 7.52
N THR A 208 -1.87 5.72 7.32
CA THR A 208 -1.35 4.34 7.32
C THR A 208 -1.59 3.65 8.65
N ASP A 209 -1.35 4.35 9.76
CA ASP A 209 -1.55 3.81 11.10
C ASP A 209 -3.05 3.59 11.39
N LEU A 210 -3.91 4.55 11.00
CA LEU A 210 -5.36 4.41 11.04
C LEU A 210 -5.86 3.19 10.25
N ALA A 211 -5.41 3.04 9.00
CA ALA A 211 -5.83 1.94 8.13
C ALA A 211 -5.36 0.57 8.67
N ARG A 212 -4.22 0.50 9.35
CA ARG A 212 -3.74 -0.72 10.02
C ARG A 212 -4.58 -1.07 11.24
N GLU A 213 -4.92 -0.06 12.04
CA GLU A 213 -5.79 -0.22 13.21
C GLU A 213 -7.17 -0.75 12.76
N PHE A 214 -7.76 -0.13 11.75
CA PHE A 214 -9.07 -0.49 11.22
C PHE A 214 -9.11 -1.86 10.53
N PHE A 215 -8.01 -2.30 9.92
CA PHE A 215 -7.95 -3.57 9.18
C PHE A 215 -8.44 -4.76 9.99
N TYR A 216 -8.17 -4.80 11.30
CA TYR A 216 -8.62 -5.90 12.16
C TYR A 216 -10.13 -5.94 12.31
N CYS A 217 -10.79 -4.79 12.37
CA CYS A 217 -12.25 -4.69 12.40
C CYS A 217 -12.84 -5.09 11.06
N TRP A 218 -12.32 -4.52 9.96
CA TRP A 218 -12.74 -4.86 8.59
C TRP A 218 -12.62 -6.35 8.28
N HIS A 219 -11.42 -6.91 8.46
CA HIS A 219 -11.16 -8.32 8.18
C HIS A 219 -11.92 -9.27 9.13
N GLY A 220 -12.11 -8.87 10.39
CA GLY A 220 -12.91 -9.62 11.36
C GLY A 220 -14.37 -9.76 10.93
N THR A 221 -14.99 -8.67 10.48
CA THR A 221 -16.37 -8.64 9.98
C THR A 221 -16.52 -9.40 8.67
N THR A 222 -15.63 -9.19 7.69
CA THR A 222 -15.66 -9.90 6.41
C THR A 222 -15.54 -11.40 6.57
N ARG A 223 -14.69 -11.88 7.49
CA ARG A 223 -14.51 -13.33 7.72
C ARG A 223 -15.68 -13.96 8.47
N ALA A 224 -16.48 -13.17 9.17
CA ALA A 224 -17.60 -13.65 9.96
C ALA A 224 -18.86 -13.95 9.13
N ASP A 225 -18.90 -13.64 7.83
CA ASP A 225 -20.13 -13.76 7.04
C ASP A 225 -19.94 -14.39 5.65
N PRO A 226 -20.27 -15.68 5.52
CA PRO A 226 -21.10 -16.11 4.38
C PRO A 226 -22.40 -16.82 4.78
N LEU A 227 -22.64 -17.08 6.07
CA LEU A 227 -23.76 -17.90 6.57
C LEU A 227 -24.55 -17.26 7.71
N ALA A 228 -24.17 -16.05 8.17
CA ALA A 228 -24.88 -15.37 9.25
C ALA A 228 -26.06 -14.51 8.75
N ARG A 229 -26.11 -14.20 7.45
CA ARG A 229 -27.22 -13.48 6.80
C ARG A 229 -28.36 -14.36 6.27
N ALA A 230 -28.30 -15.67 6.47
CA ALA A 230 -29.32 -16.62 6.02
C ALA A 230 -30.14 -17.28 7.16
N ALA A 231 -30.15 -16.67 8.35
CA ALA A 231 -30.97 -17.06 9.51
C ALA A 231 -31.77 -15.85 10.01
#